data_AF-A0A6J8EFY1-F1
#
_entry.id   AF-A0A6J8EFY1-F1
#
_cell.length_a   1.000
_cell.length_b   1.000
_cell.length_c   1.000
_cell.angle_alpha   90.00
_cell.angle_beta   90.00
_cell.angle_gamma   90.00
#
_symmetry.space_group_name_H-M   'P 1'
#
loop_
_entity.id
_entity.type
_entity.pdbx_description
1 polymer ?
#
loop_
_entity_poly.entity_id
_entity_poly.type
_entity_poly.pdbx_seq_one_letter_code
_entity_poly.pdbx_strand_id
1 'polypeptide(L)'
;MALSKSFQSGQVPLLCQMCEESNEIKWKCLLCDFLLCTKCQKLHKKIKPTDQHIIIDIKDIASHQQETKDKLDFSNIQCGIHTGQNCCLFCQACEVVVCPLCITKIHEKHKMVELAQGYDLTIKTVKTFNSDIDQKLVQNGKVLSEIGIFKSLEDSKYELEKQKILTREKDLKDEVEKHTNKLLKELDQRKKILMTIVNDAENRSEKIEKDLDFRKKNLDEALISNIAIKVFCIYSEEKTSRQQIIDPVNTIFQKMPKFVPGKQVIKDFFLGELTEKKPDDEQVEFKFKVMKQLKTKLSCVNSIVCCDDTAMWISHQHSHKLYK
;
A
#
# COMPACT_ATOMS: atom_id res chain seq x y z
N MET A 1 -25.07 -8.88 -21.41
CA MET A 1 -23.76 -8.35 -20.99
C MET A 1 -22.77 -9.49 -20.87
N ALA A 2 -21.50 -9.23 -21.18
CA ALA A 2 -20.35 -10.13 -21.23
C ALA A 2 -20.25 -11.03 -22.49
N LEU A 3 -19.51 -10.55 -23.49
CA LEU A 3 -18.74 -11.42 -24.39
C LEU A 3 -17.27 -11.30 -23.98
N SER A 4 -16.73 -12.44 -23.57
CA SER A 4 -15.35 -12.69 -23.16
C SER A 4 -14.38 -12.44 -24.31
N LYS A 5 -13.36 -11.60 -24.07
CA LYS A 5 -12.18 -11.48 -24.94
C LYS A 5 -11.01 -12.19 -24.27
N SER A 6 -10.72 -13.40 -24.75
CA SER A 6 -9.45 -14.08 -24.52
C SER A 6 -8.41 -13.46 -25.47
N PHE A 7 -7.46 -12.72 -24.89
CA PHE A 7 -6.28 -12.21 -25.60
C PHE A 7 -5.15 -13.24 -25.49
N GLN A 8 -4.61 -13.69 -26.61
CA GLN A 8 -3.26 -14.24 -26.68
C GLN A 8 -2.44 -13.48 -27.73
N SER A 9 -1.20 -13.26 -27.33
CA SER A 9 -0.09 -12.52 -27.95
C SER A 9 0.04 -12.58 -29.48
N GLY A 10 0.38 -11.43 -30.09
CA GLY A 10 1.37 -11.43 -31.17
C GLY A 10 1.14 -10.53 -32.37
N GLN A 11 -0.09 -10.07 -32.64
CA GLN A 11 -0.37 -9.10 -33.72
C GLN A 11 -1.51 -8.18 -33.28
N VAL A 12 -1.26 -6.87 -33.23
CA VAL A 12 -2.32 -5.87 -33.06
C VAL A 12 -3.31 -6.11 -34.20
N PRO A 13 -4.62 -6.31 -33.96
CA PRO A 13 -5.56 -6.45 -35.05
C PRO A 13 -5.54 -5.14 -35.84
N LEU A 14 -5.02 -5.21 -37.06
CA LEU A 14 -5.02 -4.12 -38.02
C LEU A 14 -6.49 -3.88 -38.39
N LEU A 15 -7.15 -2.99 -37.66
CA LEU A 15 -8.51 -2.53 -37.93
C LEU A 15 -8.49 -1.22 -38.71
N CYS A 16 -9.41 -1.08 -39.67
CA CYS A 16 -9.53 0.13 -40.45
C CYS A 16 -9.72 1.33 -39.50
N GLN A 17 -8.90 2.37 -39.66
CA GLN A 17 -8.93 3.52 -38.75
C GLN A 17 -9.99 4.57 -39.15
N MET A 18 -10.74 4.29 -40.22
CA MET A 18 -11.77 5.18 -40.78
C MET A 18 -13.17 4.54 -40.78
N CYS A 19 -13.32 3.31 -40.30
CA CYS A 19 -14.63 2.69 -40.10
C CYS A 19 -14.58 1.63 -39.00
N GLU A 20 -15.73 1.37 -38.38
CA GLU A 20 -15.88 0.36 -37.33
C GLU A 20 -16.07 -1.07 -37.88
N GLU A 21 -16.12 -1.22 -39.21
CA GLU A 21 -16.23 -2.51 -39.87
C GLU A 21 -14.91 -3.29 -39.75
N SER A 22 -14.98 -4.55 -39.31
CA SER A 22 -13.83 -5.48 -39.26
C SER A 22 -13.42 -5.98 -40.65
N ASN A 23 -13.05 -5.05 -41.53
CA ASN A 23 -12.60 -5.34 -42.88
C ASN A 23 -11.08 -5.55 -42.93
N GLU A 24 -10.63 -6.39 -43.86
CA GLU A 24 -9.21 -6.60 -44.17
C GLU A 24 -8.57 -5.27 -44.61
N ILE A 25 -7.47 -4.88 -43.94
CA ILE A 25 -6.66 -3.73 -44.34
C ILE A 25 -5.67 -4.15 -45.41
N LYS A 26 -5.67 -3.41 -46.52
CA LYS A 26 -4.69 -3.57 -47.62
C LYS A 26 -3.91 -2.30 -47.89
N TRP A 27 -4.37 -1.17 -47.40
CA TRP A 27 -3.88 0.13 -47.84
C TRP A 27 -3.37 0.97 -46.68
N LYS A 28 -2.29 1.71 -46.90
CA LYS A 28 -1.79 2.73 -45.96
C LYS A 28 -1.65 4.06 -46.69
N CYS A 29 -2.17 5.12 -46.08
CA CYS A 29 -1.94 6.49 -46.55
C CYS A 29 -0.62 7.00 -45.98
N LEU A 30 0.30 7.46 -46.83
CA LEU A 30 1.63 7.92 -46.40
C LEU A 30 1.63 9.32 -45.77
N LEU A 31 0.63 10.14 -46.07
CA LEU A 31 0.55 11.52 -45.56
C LEU A 31 -0.11 11.63 -44.18
N CYS A 32 -1.16 10.85 -43.91
CA CYS A 32 -1.85 10.85 -42.62
C CYS A 32 -1.61 9.57 -41.79
N ASP A 33 -0.75 8.69 -42.28
CA ASP A 33 -0.38 7.40 -41.67
C ASP A 33 -1.52 6.40 -41.41
N PHE A 34 -2.73 6.68 -41.91
CA PHE A 34 -3.91 5.84 -41.66
C PHE A 34 -3.91 4.52 -42.45
N LEU A 35 -4.33 3.47 -41.75
CA LEU A 35 -4.60 2.14 -42.28
C LEU A 35 -6.05 2.03 -42.76
N LEU A 36 -6.22 1.69 -44.03
CA LEU A 36 -7.49 1.75 -44.73
C LEU A 36 -7.87 0.39 -45.31
N CYS A 37 -9.13 -0.01 -45.11
CA CYS A 37 -9.73 -1.07 -45.91
C CYS A 37 -10.03 -0.56 -47.34
N THR A 38 -10.33 -1.46 -48.27
CA THR A 38 -10.60 -1.10 -49.68
C THR A 38 -11.73 -0.09 -49.86
N LYS A 39 -12.77 -0.12 -49.01
CA LYS A 39 -13.86 0.87 -49.06
C LYS A 39 -13.37 2.25 -48.61
N CYS A 40 -12.71 2.32 -47.47
CA CYS A 40 -12.19 3.56 -46.92
C CYS A 40 -11.09 4.16 -47.80
N GLN A 41 -10.25 3.35 -48.44
CA GLN A 41 -9.26 3.82 -49.41
C GLN A 41 -9.91 4.58 -50.59
N LYS A 42 -10.99 4.03 -51.15
CA LYS A 42 -11.72 4.67 -52.26
C LYS A 42 -12.40 5.96 -51.85
N LEU A 43 -12.92 6.03 -50.62
CA LEU A 43 -13.50 7.25 -50.07
C LEU A 43 -12.40 8.28 -49.79
N HIS A 44 -11.26 7.86 -49.23
CA HIS A 44 -10.12 8.72 -48.94
C HIS A 44 -9.62 9.45 -50.19
N LYS A 45 -9.56 8.77 -51.34
CA LYS A 45 -9.21 9.43 -52.62
C LYS A 45 -10.30 10.34 -53.22
N LYS A 46 -11.54 10.25 -52.76
CA LYS A 46 -12.68 10.98 -53.33
C LYS A 46 -13.02 12.27 -52.59
N ILE A 47 -12.61 12.41 -51.33
CA ILE A 47 -12.96 13.58 -50.51
C ILE A 47 -11.83 14.61 -50.67
N LYS A 48 -12.21 15.86 -50.98
CA LYS A 48 -11.30 16.97 -51.29
C LYS A 48 -10.07 17.15 -50.37
N PRO A 49 -10.14 16.93 -49.05
CA PRO A 49 -8.97 17.12 -48.18
C PRO A 49 -7.90 16.03 -48.37
N THR A 50 -8.27 14.87 -48.90
CA THR A 50 -7.44 13.67 -48.94
C THR A 50 -7.28 13.10 -50.34
N ASP A 51 -7.80 13.78 -51.37
CA ASP A 51 -7.76 13.36 -52.77
C ASP A 51 -6.32 13.30 -53.33
N GLN A 52 -5.45 14.19 -52.84
CA GLN A 52 -4.02 14.23 -53.16
C GLN A 52 -3.18 13.29 -52.28
N HIS A 53 -3.79 12.58 -51.33
CA HIS A 53 -3.01 11.70 -50.46
C HIS A 53 -2.46 10.47 -51.22
N ILE A 54 -1.18 10.18 -51.01
CA ILE A 54 -0.53 8.98 -51.55
C ILE A 54 -0.94 7.78 -50.70
N ILE A 55 -1.62 6.83 -51.33
CA ILE A 55 -2.08 5.59 -50.69
C ILE A 55 -1.48 4.41 -51.43
N ILE A 56 -0.80 3.53 -50.69
CA ILE A 56 -0.06 2.39 -51.22
C ILE A 56 -0.53 1.10 -50.55
N ASP A 57 -0.30 -0.04 -51.21
CA ASP A 57 -0.55 -1.34 -50.57
C ASP A 57 0.46 -1.53 -49.44
N ILE A 58 0.01 -2.10 -48.32
CA ILE A 58 0.86 -2.39 -47.17
C ILE A 58 2.04 -3.29 -47.55
N LYS A 59 1.83 -4.21 -48.50
CA LYS A 59 2.88 -5.10 -49.01
C LYS A 59 3.95 -4.35 -49.79
N ASP A 60 3.59 -3.22 -50.39
CA ASP A 60 4.48 -2.44 -51.25
C ASP A 60 5.19 -1.31 -50.49
N ILE A 61 4.94 -1.14 -49.18
CA ILE A 61 5.60 -0.10 -48.35
C ILE A 61 7.13 -0.19 -48.45
N ALA A 62 7.69 -1.40 -48.38
CA ALA A 62 9.13 -1.60 -48.45
C ALA A 62 9.72 -1.20 -49.82
N SER A 63 9.02 -1.56 -50.91
CA SER A 63 9.41 -1.21 -52.28
C SER A 63 9.28 0.30 -52.53
N HIS A 64 8.21 0.92 -52.04
CA HIS A 64 7.99 2.37 -52.16
C HIS A 64 9.01 3.18 -51.35
N GLN A 65 9.45 2.68 -50.19
CA GLN A 65 10.54 3.28 -49.40
C GLN A 65 11.92 3.15 -50.06
N GLN A 66 12.12 2.15 -50.92
CA GLN A 66 13.34 2.02 -51.73
C GLN A 66 13.28 2.95 -52.96
N GLU A 67 12.18 2.98 -53.71
CA GLU A 67 12.04 3.84 -54.89
C GLU A 67 12.07 5.35 -54.57
N THR A 68 11.56 5.76 -53.40
CA THR A 68 11.55 7.17 -52.97
C THR A 68 12.87 7.65 -52.39
N LYS A 69 13.78 6.74 -51.98
CA LYS A 69 15.13 7.12 -51.57
C LYS A 69 15.96 7.64 -52.74
N ASP A 70 15.65 7.22 -53.96
CA ASP A 70 16.44 7.53 -55.15
C ASP A 70 15.94 8.76 -55.93
N LYS A 71 14.79 9.35 -55.56
CA LYS A 71 14.23 10.55 -56.21
C LYS A 71 13.63 11.52 -55.19
N LEU A 72 14.48 12.38 -54.63
CA LEU A 72 14.01 13.56 -53.90
C LEU A 72 13.45 14.56 -54.91
N ASP A 73 12.12 14.70 -54.95
CA ASP A 73 11.46 15.70 -55.79
C ASP A 73 11.31 17.03 -55.03
N PHE A 74 12.18 17.99 -55.35
CA PHE A 74 12.12 19.35 -54.82
C PHE A 74 11.31 20.31 -55.70
N SER A 75 10.82 19.85 -56.86
CA SER A 75 10.27 20.74 -57.91
C SER A 75 8.95 21.43 -57.54
N ASN A 76 8.24 20.91 -56.52
CA ASN A 76 6.91 21.37 -56.11
C ASN A 76 6.89 22.12 -54.77
N ILE A 77 8.05 22.49 -54.20
CA ILE A 77 8.09 23.21 -52.92
C ILE A 77 7.73 24.68 -53.16
N GLN A 78 6.52 25.09 -52.79
CA GLN A 78 6.08 26.48 -52.91
C GLN A 78 6.41 27.33 -51.68
N CYS A 79 6.64 28.61 -51.91
CA CYS A 79 6.88 29.59 -50.86
C CYS A 79 5.58 29.95 -50.14
N GLY A 80 5.55 29.82 -48.81
CA GLY A 80 4.41 30.24 -47.99
C GLY A 80 4.20 31.75 -47.87
N ILE A 81 5.20 32.57 -48.26
CA ILE A 81 5.14 34.04 -48.17
C ILE A 81 4.85 34.67 -49.54
N HIS A 82 5.40 34.08 -50.61
CA HIS A 82 5.30 34.62 -51.96
C HIS A 82 4.54 33.63 -52.86
N THR A 83 3.24 33.87 -53.03
CA THR A 83 2.35 33.03 -53.83
C THR A 83 2.88 32.83 -55.25
N GLY A 84 2.90 31.59 -55.72
CA GLY A 84 3.37 31.22 -57.06
C GLY A 84 4.90 31.20 -57.23
N GLN A 85 5.68 31.41 -56.16
CA GLN A 85 7.12 31.25 -56.18
C GLN A 85 7.53 29.88 -55.65
N ASN A 86 8.41 29.19 -56.36
CA ASN A 86 9.02 27.95 -55.89
C ASN A 86 10.24 28.26 -55.02
N CYS A 87 10.37 27.53 -53.92
CA CYS A 87 11.58 27.54 -53.11
C CYS A 87 12.68 26.77 -53.84
N CYS A 88 13.88 27.33 -53.85
CA CYS A 88 15.02 26.78 -54.59
C CYS A 88 16.27 26.58 -53.72
N LEU A 89 16.30 27.17 -52.51
CA LEU A 89 17.45 27.12 -51.61
C LEU A 89 16.99 26.91 -50.16
N PHE A 90 17.91 26.42 -49.32
CA PHE A 90 17.71 26.28 -47.88
C PHE A 90 18.58 27.32 -47.15
N CYS A 91 17.95 28.12 -46.28
CA CYS A 91 18.62 29.09 -45.44
C CYS A 91 19.15 28.40 -44.18
N GLN A 92 20.46 28.22 -44.06
CA GLN A 92 21.06 27.51 -42.92
C GLN A 92 20.86 28.22 -41.58
N ALA A 93 20.85 29.56 -41.58
CA ALA A 93 20.70 30.34 -40.36
C ALA A 93 19.27 30.30 -39.80
N CYS A 94 18.27 30.07 -40.66
CA CYS A 94 16.85 30.07 -40.28
C CYS A 94 16.23 28.67 -40.34
N GLU A 95 16.98 27.67 -40.83
CA GLU A 95 16.55 26.28 -41.00
C GLU A 95 15.26 26.12 -41.83
N VAL A 96 15.08 26.95 -42.87
CA VAL A 96 13.89 26.96 -43.73
C VAL A 96 14.25 26.98 -45.21
N VAL A 97 13.36 26.43 -46.03
CA VAL A 97 13.41 26.56 -47.50
C VAL A 97 12.91 27.94 -47.94
N VAL A 98 13.59 28.55 -48.90
CA VAL A 98 13.34 29.94 -49.34
C VAL A 98 13.29 30.06 -50.86
N CYS A 99 12.44 30.98 -51.35
CA CYS A 99 12.40 31.36 -52.76
C CYS A 99 13.30 32.58 -53.05
N PRO A 100 13.55 32.93 -54.32
CA PRO A 100 14.42 34.07 -54.68
C PRO A 100 13.99 35.40 -54.05
N LEU A 101 12.68 35.64 -53.90
CA LEU A 101 12.16 36.85 -53.25
C LEU A 101 12.40 36.88 -51.74
N CYS A 102 12.34 35.72 -51.07
CA CYS A 102 12.68 35.61 -49.65
C CYS A 102 14.16 35.92 -49.40
N ILE A 103 15.04 35.46 -50.30
CA ILE A 103 16.48 35.69 -50.19
C ILE A 103 16.78 37.19 -50.23
N THR A 104 16.21 37.94 -51.17
CA THR A 104 16.51 39.36 -51.32
C THR A 104 15.87 40.24 -50.26
N LYS A 105 14.69 39.86 -49.73
CA LYS A 105 13.93 40.72 -48.80
C LYS A 105 14.12 40.39 -47.33
N ILE A 106 14.38 39.13 -46.99
CA ILE A 106 14.31 38.63 -45.61
C ILE A 106 15.61 37.94 -45.19
N HIS A 107 16.25 37.19 -46.10
CA HIS A 107 17.43 36.37 -45.79
C HIS A 107 18.71 36.82 -46.48
N GLU A 108 18.83 38.12 -46.82
CA GLU A 108 19.87 38.67 -47.70
C GLU A 108 21.29 38.39 -47.18
N LYS A 109 21.46 38.36 -45.86
CA LYS A 109 22.75 38.15 -45.19
C LYS A 109 22.95 36.73 -44.65
N HIS A 110 21.99 35.83 -44.88
CA HIS A 110 22.06 34.46 -44.38
C HIS A 110 22.72 33.53 -45.39
N LYS A 111 23.40 32.50 -44.87
CA LYS A 111 24.03 31.49 -45.72
C LYS A 111 22.97 30.57 -46.33
N MET A 112 23.02 30.44 -47.65
CA MET A 112 22.16 29.56 -48.44
C MET A 112 22.93 28.30 -48.86
N VAL A 113 22.22 27.19 -48.93
CA VAL A 113 22.71 25.93 -49.51
C VAL A 113 21.65 25.33 -50.42
N GLU A 114 22.06 24.41 -51.29
CA GLU A 114 21.13 23.67 -52.14
C GLU A 114 20.14 22.87 -51.30
N LEU A 115 18.92 22.68 -51.80
CA LEU A 115 17.85 21.97 -51.10
C LEU A 115 18.25 20.53 -50.74
N ALA A 116 18.99 19.83 -51.60
CA ALA A 116 19.50 18.49 -51.31
C ALA A 116 20.46 18.51 -50.10
N GLN A 117 21.38 19.48 -50.04
CA GLN A 117 22.28 19.64 -48.90
C GLN A 117 21.53 20.04 -47.62
N GLY A 118 20.54 20.94 -47.73
CA GLY A 118 19.66 21.32 -46.62
C GLY A 118 18.84 20.13 -46.09
N TYR A 119 18.35 19.28 -46.99
CA TYR A 119 17.65 18.04 -46.66
C TYR A 119 18.54 17.07 -45.89
N ASP A 120 19.77 16.83 -46.37
CA ASP A 120 20.72 15.95 -45.69
C ASP A 120 21.10 16.45 -44.29
N LEU A 121 21.28 17.77 -44.14
CA LEU A 121 21.53 18.39 -42.84
C LEU A 121 20.33 18.20 -41.90
N THR A 122 19.12 18.48 -42.40
CA THR A 122 17.88 18.36 -41.62
C THR A 122 17.63 16.92 -41.20
N ILE A 123 17.84 15.94 -42.09
CA ILE A 123 17.73 14.52 -41.75
C ILE A 123 18.72 14.11 -40.69
N LYS A 124 19.98 14.56 -40.77
CA LYS A 124 20.97 14.28 -39.73
C LYS A 124 20.50 14.81 -38.38
N THR A 125 20.03 16.05 -38.33
CA THR A 125 19.51 16.68 -37.10
C THR A 125 18.28 15.96 -36.55
N VAL A 126 17.32 15.59 -37.41
CA VAL A 126 16.13 14.82 -37.00
C VAL A 126 16.52 13.44 -36.46
N LYS A 127 17.48 12.76 -37.10
CA LYS A 127 18.00 11.48 -36.60
C LYS A 127 18.67 11.61 -35.23
N THR A 128 19.44 12.67 -35.01
CA THR A 128 20.06 12.92 -33.69
C THR A 128 18.99 13.19 -32.63
N PHE A 129 17.98 14.01 -32.93
CA PHE A 129 16.89 14.25 -31.99
C PHE A 129 16.08 12.99 -31.68
N ASN A 130 15.79 12.15 -32.67
CA ASN A 130 15.14 10.86 -32.43
C ASN A 130 15.96 9.97 -31.51
N SER A 131 17.28 9.87 -31.74
CA SER A 131 18.17 9.10 -30.85
C SER A 131 18.15 9.63 -29.41
N ASP A 132 18.14 10.96 -29.23
CA ASP A 132 18.07 11.59 -27.90
C ASP A 132 16.71 11.32 -27.22
N ILE A 133 15.62 11.37 -27.98
CA ILE A 133 14.27 11.04 -27.50
C ILE A 133 14.20 9.57 -27.09
N ASP A 134 14.70 8.66 -27.91
CA ASP A 134 14.75 7.22 -27.61
C ASP A 134 15.53 6.96 -26.30
N GLN A 135 16.67 7.65 -26.12
CA GLN A 135 17.44 7.55 -24.88
C GLN A 135 16.65 8.06 -23.67
N LYS A 136 15.96 9.20 -23.79
CA LYS A 136 15.11 9.75 -22.72
C LYS A 136 13.93 8.84 -22.39
N LEU A 137 13.32 8.20 -23.39
CA LEU A 137 12.25 7.22 -23.18
C LEU A 137 12.75 6.01 -22.36
N VAL A 138 13.93 5.48 -22.69
CA VAL A 138 14.55 4.40 -21.91
C VAL A 138 14.85 4.83 -20.48
N GLN A 139 15.38 6.04 -20.28
CA GLN A 139 15.64 6.56 -18.93
C GLN A 139 14.35 6.75 -18.13
N ASN A 140 13.31 7.32 -18.73
CA ASN A 140 12.02 7.51 -18.07
C ASN A 140 11.36 6.17 -17.73
N GLY A 141 11.48 5.16 -18.60
CA GLY A 141 11.03 3.79 -18.31
C GLY A 141 11.70 3.20 -17.06
N LYS A 142 12.99 3.46 -16.86
CA LYS A 142 13.70 3.05 -15.62
C LYS A 142 13.16 3.78 -14.40
N VAL A 143 12.95 5.09 -14.48
CA VAL A 143 12.36 5.88 -13.38
C VAL A 143 10.97 5.37 -13.02
N LEU A 144 10.13 5.07 -14.01
CA LEU A 144 8.80 4.47 -13.78
C LEU A 144 8.88 3.11 -13.08
N SER A 145 9.87 2.28 -13.44
CA SER A 145 10.09 1.00 -12.76
C SER A 145 10.53 1.19 -11.30
N GLU A 146 11.41 2.15 -11.02
CA GLU A 146 11.85 2.49 -9.65
C GLU A 146 10.69 3.02 -8.80
N ILE A 147 9.85 3.89 -9.37
CA ILE A 147 8.62 4.38 -8.72
C ILE A 147 7.66 3.23 -8.41
N GLY A 148 7.53 2.26 -9.33
CA GLY A 148 6.72 1.05 -9.12
C GLY A 148 7.19 0.26 -7.90
N ILE A 149 8.49 0.01 -7.80
CA ILE A 149 9.10 -0.67 -6.64
C ILE A 149 8.87 0.13 -5.35
N PHE A 150 9.06 1.45 -5.38
CA PHE A 150 8.86 2.30 -4.21
C PHE A 150 7.42 2.26 -3.70
N LYS A 151 6.43 2.28 -4.60
CA LYS A 151 5.01 2.12 -4.23
C LYS A 151 4.77 0.80 -3.53
N SER A 152 5.25 -0.32 -4.09
CA SER A 152 5.09 -1.63 -3.47
C SER A 152 5.78 -1.74 -2.11
N LEU A 153 6.94 -1.11 -1.94
CA LEU A 153 7.63 -1.04 -0.66
C LEU A 153 6.85 -0.22 0.38
N GLU A 154 6.28 0.93 -0.02
CA GLU A 154 5.49 1.76 0.87
C GLU A 154 4.18 1.05 1.28
N ASP A 155 3.51 0.36 0.35
CA ASP A 155 2.33 -0.47 0.65
C ASP A 155 2.68 -1.60 1.63
N SER A 156 3.81 -2.29 1.41
CA SER A 156 4.26 -3.35 2.32
C SER A 156 4.61 -2.81 3.71
N LYS A 157 5.18 -1.60 3.81
CA LYS A 157 5.50 -0.95 5.08
C LYS A 157 4.22 -0.55 5.80
N TYR A 158 3.25 0.02 5.10
CA TYR A 158 1.94 0.34 5.65
C TYR A 158 1.25 -0.91 6.23
N GLU A 159 1.20 -2.01 5.47
CA GLU A 159 0.58 -3.24 5.96
C GLU A 159 1.35 -3.83 7.16
N LEU A 160 2.68 -3.75 7.19
CA LEU A 160 3.47 -4.18 8.34
C LEU A 160 3.15 -3.37 9.61
N GLU A 161 3.12 -2.04 9.51
CA GLU A 161 2.80 -1.18 10.66
C GLU A 161 1.36 -1.38 11.13
N LYS A 162 0.42 -1.53 10.21
CA LYS A 162 -0.98 -1.89 10.52
C LYS A 162 -1.07 -3.22 11.27
N GLN A 163 -0.34 -4.25 10.83
CA GLN A 163 -0.31 -5.55 11.52
C GLN A 163 0.27 -5.45 12.94
N LYS A 164 1.31 -4.63 13.15
CA LYS A 164 1.85 -4.37 14.50
C LYS A 164 0.80 -3.74 15.41
N ILE A 165 0.06 -2.74 14.92
CA ILE A 165 -1.02 -2.08 15.67
C ILE A 165 -2.11 -3.10 16.06
N LEU A 166 -2.58 -3.90 15.10
CA LEU A 166 -3.63 -4.90 15.35
C LEU A 166 -3.18 -6.01 16.30
N THR A 167 -1.93 -6.45 16.19
CA THR A 167 -1.37 -7.46 17.11
C THR A 167 -1.31 -6.89 18.52
N ARG A 168 -0.84 -5.65 18.67
CA ARG A 168 -0.78 -5.00 19.98
C ARG A 168 -2.17 -4.79 20.57
N GLU A 169 -3.16 -4.36 19.78
CA GLU A 169 -4.56 -4.25 20.21
C GLU A 169 -5.08 -5.58 20.78
N LYS A 170 -4.82 -6.69 20.08
CA LYS A 170 -5.23 -8.02 20.51
C LYS A 170 -4.57 -8.41 21.84
N ASP A 171 -3.26 -8.23 21.95
CA ASP A 171 -2.52 -8.58 23.17
C ASP A 171 -3.06 -7.82 24.40
N LEU A 172 -3.38 -6.53 24.23
CA LEU A 172 -3.95 -5.70 25.29
C LEU A 172 -5.34 -6.22 25.71
N LYS A 173 -6.19 -6.62 24.75
CA LYS A 173 -7.50 -7.22 25.05
C LYS A 173 -7.35 -8.54 25.80
N ASP A 174 -6.48 -9.42 25.32
CA ASP A 174 -6.23 -10.74 25.93
C ASP A 174 -5.74 -10.60 27.38
N GLU A 175 -4.89 -9.61 27.66
CA GLU A 175 -4.36 -9.38 29.00
C GLU A 175 -5.42 -8.77 29.96
N VAL A 176 -6.25 -7.84 29.48
CA VAL A 176 -7.41 -7.32 30.23
C VAL A 176 -8.40 -8.45 30.54
N GLU A 177 -8.69 -9.30 29.57
CA GLU A 177 -9.58 -10.45 29.76
C GLU A 177 -9.01 -11.44 30.77
N LYS A 178 -7.71 -11.75 30.69
CA LYS A 178 -7.02 -12.61 31.65
C LYS A 178 -7.11 -12.05 33.08
N HIS A 179 -6.89 -10.75 33.27
CA HIS A 179 -7.00 -10.12 34.58
C HIS A 179 -8.43 -10.14 35.11
N THR A 180 -9.41 -9.86 34.25
CA THR A 180 -10.84 -9.92 34.58
C THR A 180 -11.24 -11.33 35.03
N ASN A 181 -10.87 -12.34 34.26
CA ASN A 181 -11.14 -13.75 34.59
C ASN A 181 -10.47 -14.18 35.90
N LYS A 182 -9.29 -13.67 36.22
CA LYS A 182 -8.64 -13.92 37.51
C LYS A 182 -9.45 -13.34 38.68
N LEU A 183 -9.85 -12.07 38.60
CA LEU A 183 -10.65 -11.41 39.63
C LEU A 183 -12.00 -12.10 39.84
N LEU A 184 -12.67 -12.51 38.77
CA LEU A 184 -13.92 -13.26 38.84
C LEU A 184 -13.74 -14.61 39.54
N LYS A 185 -12.68 -15.36 39.21
CA LYS A 185 -12.36 -16.63 39.89
C LYS A 185 -12.10 -16.43 41.39
N GLU A 186 -11.35 -15.40 41.77
CA GLU A 186 -11.11 -15.07 43.18
C GLU A 186 -12.42 -14.71 43.91
N LEU A 187 -13.31 -13.97 43.25
CA LEU A 187 -14.62 -13.61 43.79
C LEU A 187 -15.49 -14.84 44.01
N ASP A 188 -15.56 -15.75 43.03
CA ASP A 188 -16.31 -17.01 43.12
C ASP A 188 -15.79 -17.92 44.23
N GLN A 189 -14.47 -18.04 44.38
CA GLN A 189 -13.87 -18.81 45.47
C GLN A 189 -14.26 -18.25 46.83
N ARG A 190 -14.19 -16.93 47.01
CA ARG A 190 -14.60 -16.26 48.25
C ARG A 190 -16.09 -16.47 48.54
N LYS A 191 -16.94 -16.39 47.51
CA LYS A 191 -18.38 -16.67 47.62
C LYS A 191 -18.63 -18.09 48.12
N LYS A 192 -17.93 -19.10 47.55
CA LYS A 192 -18.05 -20.50 47.98
C LYS A 192 -17.66 -20.67 49.46
N ILE A 193 -16.52 -20.12 49.86
CA ILE A 193 -16.06 -20.16 51.27
C ILE A 193 -17.10 -19.53 52.20
N LEU A 194 -17.62 -18.34 51.84
CA LEU A 194 -18.63 -17.65 52.64
C LEU A 194 -19.91 -18.48 52.75
N MET A 195 -20.37 -19.10 51.66
CA MET A 195 -21.55 -19.97 51.66
C MET A 195 -21.38 -21.18 52.58
N THR A 196 -20.20 -21.82 52.61
CA THR A 196 -19.94 -22.90 53.57
C THR A 196 -20.04 -22.41 55.01
N ILE A 197 -19.44 -21.25 55.33
CA ILE A 197 -19.50 -20.66 56.68
C ILE A 197 -20.94 -20.34 57.09
N VAL A 198 -21.74 -19.78 56.17
CA VAL A 198 -23.15 -19.46 56.41
C VAL A 198 -23.95 -20.74 56.67
N ASN A 199 -23.83 -21.75 55.82
CA ASN A 199 -24.53 -23.03 56.01
C ASN A 199 -24.13 -23.71 57.34
N ASP A 200 -22.86 -23.66 57.73
CA ASP A 200 -22.39 -24.21 59.01
C ASP A 200 -22.95 -23.43 60.21
N ALA A 201 -23.14 -22.11 60.07
CA ALA A 201 -23.78 -21.29 61.10
C ALA A 201 -25.29 -21.55 61.17
N GLU A 202 -25.97 -21.71 60.03
CA GLU A 202 -27.39 -22.08 59.94
C GLU A 202 -27.64 -23.43 60.61
N ASN A 203 -26.88 -24.48 60.24
CA ASN A 203 -27.00 -25.81 60.83
C ASN A 203 -26.79 -25.82 62.35
N ARG A 204 -25.81 -25.05 62.85
CA ARG A 204 -25.58 -24.89 64.30
C ARG A 204 -26.75 -24.19 64.97
N SER A 205 -27.29 -23.14 64.35
CA SER A 205 -28.42 -22.39 64.88
C SER A 205 -29.68 -23.25 64.96
N GLU A 206 -29.98 -24.04 63.92
CA GLU A 206 -31.11 -24.98 63.95
C GLU A 206 -30.97 -26.03 65.06
N LYS A 207 -29.74 -26.51 65.31
CA LYS A 207 -29.49 -27.48 66.37
C LYS A 207 -29.69 -26.87 67.76
N ILE A 208 -29.24 -25.63 67.95
CA ILE A 208 -29.48 -24.88 69.19
C ILE A 208 -30.97 -24.64 69.39
N GLU A 209 -31.70 -24.24 68.34
CA GLU A 209 -33.15 -24.01 68.41
C GLU A 209 -33.91 -25.27 68.84
N LYS A 210 -33.59 -26.44 68.25
CA LYS A 210 -34.17 -27.73 68.64
C LYS A 210 -33.89 -28.10 70.09
N ASP A 211 -32.66 -27.85 70.58
CA ASP A 211 -32.29 -28.10 71.97
C ASP A 211 -33.06 -27.18 72.94
N LEU A 212 -33.17 -25.89 72.61
CA LEU A 212 -33.92 -24.91 73.40
C LEU A 212 -35.42 -25.25 73.43
N ASP A 213 -36.02 -25.66 72.31
CA ASP A 213 -37.42 -26.08 72.26
C ASP A 213 -37.68 -27.32 73.12
N PHE A 214 -36.77 -28.31 73.07
CA PHE A 214 -36.85 -29.51 73.92
C PHE A 214 -36.75 -29.15 75.42
N ARG A 215 -35.77 -28.33 75.80
CA ARG A 215 -35.60 -27.87 77.19
C ARG A 215 -36.81 -27.09 77.67
N LYS A 216 -37.36 -26.21 76.83
CA LYS A 216 -38.59 -25.46 77.13
C LYS A 216 -39.77 -26.40 77.40
N LYS A 217 -40.00 -27.40 76.53
CA LYS A 217 -41.08 -28.40 76.74
C LYS A 217 -40.91 -29.17 78.04
N ASN A 218 -39.69 -29.56 78.39
CA ASN A 218 -39.41 -30.25 79.66
C ASN A 218 -39.67 -29.36 80.88
N LEU A 219 -39.31 -28.09 80.81
CA LEU A 219 -39.62 -27.10 81.84
C LEU A 219 -41.13 -26.91 82.00
N ASP A 220 -41.85 -26.73 80.90
CA ASP A 220 -43.30 -26.57 80.88
C ASP A 220 -43.99 -27.81 81.49
N GLU A 221 -43.57 -29.03 81.12
CA GLU A 221 -44.11 -30.27 81.67
C GLU A 221 -43.83 -30.42 83.18
N ALA A 222 -42.64 -30.05 83.62
CA ALA A 222 -42.28 -30.10 85.04
C ALA A 222 -43.14 -29.16 85.88
N LEU A 223 -43.35 -27.93 85.39
CA LEU A 223 -44.23 -26.94 86.03
C LEU A 223 -45.67 -27.45 86.12
N ILE A 224 -46.20 -28.09 85.07
CA ILE A 224 -47.55 -28.67 85.07
C ILE A 224 -47.66 -29.85 86.06
N SER A 225 -46.65 -30.71 86.13
CA SER A 225 -46.68 -31.89 87.01
C SER A 225 -46.75 -31.55 88.50
N ASN A 226 -46.26 -30.36 88.87
CA ASN A 226 -46.24 -29.82 90.24
C ASN A 226 -45.58 -30.76 91.27
N ILE A 227 -44.66 -31.63 90.82
CA ILE A 227 -43.85 -32.51 91.66
C ILE A 227 -42.58 -31.77 92.04
N ALA A 228 -42.46 -31.37 93.32
CA ALA A 228 -41.36 -30.55 93.81
C ALA A 228 -39.96 -31.10 93.47
N ILE A 229 -39.77 -32.42 93.59
CA ILE A 229 -38.48 -33.07 93.25
C ILE A 229 -38.14 -32.87 91.76
N LYS A 230 -39.09 -33.03 90.84
CA LYS A 230 -38.88 -32.90 89.39
C LYS A 230 -38.53 -31.44 89.03
N VAL A 231 -39.21 -30.47 89.65
CA VAL A 231 -38.93 -29.03 89.47
C VAL A 231 -37.54 -28.66 89.98
N PHE A 232 -37.15 -29.14 91.17
CA PHE A 232 -35.82 -28.85 91.72
C PHE A 232 -34.68 -29.47 90.92
N CYS A 233 -34.85 -30.70 90.41
CA CYS A 233 -33.86 -31.35 89.55
C CYS A 233 -33.64 -30.56 88.26
N ILE A 234 -34.71 -30.23 87.53
CA ILE A 234 -34.62 -29.49 86.25
C ILE A 234 -34.06 -28.08 86.48
N TYR A 235 -34.44 -27.40 87.56
CA TYR A 235 -33.86 -26.10 87.91
C TYR A 235 -32.34 -26.17 88.10
N SER A 236 -31.83 -27.25 88.71
CA SER A 236 -30.39 -27.43 88.91
C SER A 236 -29.63 -27.68 87.60
N GLU A 237 -30.22 -28.45 86.68
CA GLU A 237 -29.68 -28.72 85.33
C GLU A 237 -29.66 -27.46 84.45
N GLU A 238 -30.72 -26.66 84.50
CA GLU A 238 -30.80 -25.38 83.78
C GLU A 238 -29.83 -24.34 84.34
N LYS A 239 -29.67 -24.28 85.67
CA LYS A 239 -28.73 -23.37 86.34
C LYS A 239 -27.27 -23.67 85.99
N THR A 240 -26.94 -24.93 85.74
CA THR A 240 -25.60 -25.36 85.33
C THR A 240 -25.37 -25.21 83.82
N SER A 241 -26.45 -25.17 83.03
CA SER A 241 -26.42 -24.96 81.59
C SER A 241 -26.31 -23.48 81.21
N ARG A 242 -25.10 -22.91 81.31
CA ARG A 242 -24.82 -21.56 80.78
C ARG A 242 -24.97 -21.53 79.24
N GLN A 243 -25.74 -20.57 78.74
CA GLN A 243 -26.09 -20.37 77.32
C GLN A 243 -24.90 -20.39 76.36
N GLN A 244 -25.06 -21.08 75.23
CA GLN A 244 -24.30 -20.79 74.01
C GLN A 244 -24.89 -19.50 73.40
N ILE A 245 -24.11 -18.43 73.41
CA ILE A 245 -24.48 -17.18 72.75
C ILE A 245 -24.44 -17.44 71.25
N ILE A 246 -25.55 -17.16 70.56
CA ILE A 246 -25.59 -17.11 69.09
C ILE A 246 -24.63 -16.00 68.67
N ASP A 247 -23.54 -16.33 67.98
CA ASP A 247 -22.67 -15.32 67.41
C ASP A 247 -23.51 -14.42 66.49
N PRO A 248 -23.57 -13.09 66.72
CA PRO A 248 -24.40 -12.22 65.92
C PRO A 248 -23.95 -12.30 64.46
N VAL A 249 -24.90 -12.61 63.59
CA VAL A 249 -24.77 -12.75 62.13
C VAL A 249 -24.03 -11.55 61.50
N ASN A 250 -24.12 -10.37 62.11
CA ASN A 250 -23.36 -9.17 61.75
C ASN A 250 -21.83 -9.38 61.68
N THR A 251 -21.27 -10.28 62.46
CA THR A 251 -19.82 -10.60 62.43
C THR A 251 -19.42 -11.34 61.15
N ILE A 252 -20.35 -12.05 60.51
CA ILE A 252 -20.13 -12.81 59.27
C ILE A 252 -20.23 -11.88 58.05
N PHE A 253 -21.22 -10.97 58.04
CA PHE A 253 -21.46 -10.07 56.90
C PHE A 253 -20.46 -8.91 56.77
N GLN A 254 -19.77 -8.51 57.83
CA GLN A 254 -18.74 -7.45 57.76
C GLN A 254 -17.51 -7.81 56.89
N LYS A 255 -17.35 -9.08 56.50
CA LYS A 255 -16.20 -9.56 55.71
C LYS A 255 -16.44 -9.63 54.20
N MET A 256 -17.57 -9.14 53.67
CA MET A 256 -17.83 -9.22 52.24
C MET A 256 -16.87 -8.33 51.43
N PRO A 257 -16.22 -8.87 50.39
CA PRO A 257 -15.35 -8.08 49.54
C PRO A 257 -16.18 -7.05 48.77
N LYS A 258 -15.78 -5.78 48.85
CA LYS A 258 -16.30 -4.71 48.00
C LYS A 258 -15.37 -4.53 46.81
N PHE A 259 -15.91 -4.51 45.60
CA PHE A 259 -15.11 -4.11 44.44
C PHE A 259 -14.82 -2.62 44.55
N VAL A 260 -13.54 -2.28 44.66
CA VAL A 260 -13.07 -0.91 44.60
C VAL A 260 -12.23 -0.79 43.32
N PRO A 261 -12.65 0.02 42.35
CA PRO A 261 -11.84 0.26 41.16
C PRO A 261 -10.45 0.75 41.57
N GLY A 262 -9.40 0.00 41.23
CA GLY A 262 -8.03 0.41 41.50
C GLY A 262 -7.61 1.59 40.63
N LYS A 263 -6.78 2.50 41.14
CA LYS A 263 -6.08 3.54 40.35
C LYS A 263 -4.87 2.98 39.57
N GLN A 264 -4.87 1.69 39.27
CA GLN A 264 -3.72 1.03 38.68
C GLN A 264 -3.62 1.47 37.21
N VAL A 265 -2.86 2.55 36.98
CA VAL A 265 -2.48 2.98 35.64
C VAL A 265 -1.64 1.86 35.07
N ILE A 266 -2.17 1.17 34.06
CA ILE A 266 -1.40 0.15 33.36
C ILE A 266 -0.40 0.87 32.46
N LYS A 267 0.74 1.26 33.05
CA LYS A 267 1.79 2.07 32.40
C LYS A 267 2.35 1.42 31.12
N ASP A 268 2.18 0.11 30.99
CA ASP A 268 2.74 -0.67 29.89
C ASP A 268 1.74 -0.90 28.74
N PHE A 269 0.48 -0.45 28.89
CA PHE A 269 -0.60 -0.68 27.91
C PHE A 269 -0.78 0.50 26.95
N PHE A 270 0.34 1.05 26.47
CA PHE A 270 0.31 2.05 25.42
C PHE A 270 0.27 1.34 24.05
N LEU A 271 -0.64 1.77 23.18
CA LEU A 271 -0.76 1.25 21.80
C LEU A 271 0.42 1.70 20.93
N GLY A 272 1.08 2.79 21.30
CA GLY A 272 2.08 3.49 20.49
C GLY A 272 1.51 4.78 19.89
N GLU A 273 2.40 5.60 19.33
CA GLU A 273 2.04 6.77 18.54
C GLU A 273 2.70 6.69 17.16
N LEU A 274 2.01 7.20 16.14
CA LEU A 274 2.60 7.33 14.82
C LEU A 274 3.56 8.52 14.85
N THR A 275 4.86 8.25 14.79
CA THR A 275 5.86 9.29 14.63
C THR A 275 6.21 9.42 13.15
N GLU A 276 5.89 10.57 12.55
CA GLU A 276 6.49 10.95 11.27
C GLU A 276 7.91 11.41 11.52
N LYS A 277 8.91 10.76 10.91
CA LYS A 277 10.23 11.38 10.79
C LYS A 277 10.05 12.62 9.92
N LYS A 278 10.34 13.80 10.48
CA LYS A 278 10.32 15.06 9.72
C LYS A 278 11.24 14.92 8.50
N PRO A 279 10.90 15.52 7.35
CA PRO A 279 11.70 15.41 6.12
C PRO A 279 13.15 15.92 6.23
N ASP A 280 13.49 16.63 7.31
CA ASP A 280 14.78 17.31 7.48
C ASP A 280 15.93 16.41 8.02
N ASP A 281 15.67 15.14 8.37
CA ASP A 281 16.73 14.25 8.85
C ASP A 281 17.37 13.44 7.70
N GLU A 282 18.25 14.10 6.95
CA GLU A 282 19.44 13.61 6.20
C GLU A 282 19.35 12.40 5.23
N GLN A 283 18.28 11.60 5.19
CA GLN A 283 18.31 10.30 4.49
C GLN A 283 18.00 10.36 2.99
N VAL A 284 17.30 11.38 2.50
CA VAL A 284 16.94 11.49 1.07
C VAL A 284 18.13 12.03 0.26
N GLU A 285 18.89 12.99 0.82
CA GLU A 285 20.07 13.53 0.15
C GLU A 285 21.26 12.55 0.20
N PHE A 286 21.41 11.79 1.30
CA PHE A 286 22.44 10.76 1.41
C PHE A 286 22.21 9.59 0.43
N LYS A 287 20.95 9.14 0.23
CA LYS A 287 20.64 8.09 -0.75
C LYS A 287 20.96 8.50 -2.19
N PHE A 288 20.65 9.74 -2.58
CA PHE A 288 20.97 10.24 -3.93
C PHE A 288 22.49 10.39 -4.15
N LYS A 289 23.24 10.82 -3.12
CA LYS A 289 24.70 10.97 -3.19
C LYS A 289 25.42 9.61 -3.23
N VAL A 290 24.96 8.64 -2.45
CA VAL A 290 25.49 7.27 -2.38
C VAL A 290 25.23 6.50 -3.69
N MET A 291 24.04 6.62 -4.30
CA MET A 291 23.76 5.96 -5.58
C MET A 291 24.60 6.52 -6.75
N LYS A 292 24.94 7.81 -6.73
CA LYS A 292 25.81 8.43 -7.75
C LYS A 292 27.29 8.06 -7.56
N GLN A 293 27.74 7.87 -6.32
CA GLN A 293 29.12 7.44 -6.00
C GLN A 293 29.34 5.94 -6.14
N LEU A 294 28.34 5.08 -5.88
CA LEU A 294 28.46 3.63 -6.03
C LEU A 294 28.55 3.19 -7.51
N LYS A 295 27.84 3.85 -8.43
CA LYS A 295 27.94 3.57 -9.88
C LYS A 295 29.34 3.79 -10.46
N THR A 296 30.17 4.63 -9.84
CA THR A 296 31.53 4.93 -10.34
C THR A 296 32.62 4.05 -9.71
N LYS A 297 32.31 3.26 -8.67
CA LYS A 297 33.30 2.42 -7.97
C LYS A 297 32.98 0.91 -7.95
N LEU A 298 31.81 0.49 -8.42
CA LEU A 298 31.40 -0.94 -8.42
C LEU A 298 31.95 -1.78 -9.58
N SER A 299 32.64 -1.21 -10.56
CA SER A 299 33.23 -1.98 -11.68
C SER A 299 34.45 -2.84 -11.29
N CYS A 300 34.92 -2.75 -10.04
CA CYS A 300 36.19 -3.33 -9.60
C CYS A 300 36.08 -4.09 -8.27
N VAL A 301 34.86 -4.39 -7.80
CA VAL A 301 34.61 -5.13 -6.55
C VAL A 301 34.54 -6.63 -6.83
N ASN A 302 35.38 -7.41 -6.16
CA ASN A 302 35.47 -8.87 -6.38
C ASN A 302 34.57 -9.66 -5.43
N SER A 303 34.39 -9.20 -4.19
CA SER A 303 33.52 -9.84 -3.20
C SER A 303 33.11 -8.87 -2.09
N ILE A 304 31.92 -9.09 -1.55
CA ILE A 304 31.34 -8.34 -0.42
C ILE A 304 30.95 -9.35 0.65
N VAL A 305 31.38 -9.12 1.89
CA VAL A 305 31.00 -9.95 3.05
C VAL A 305 30.45 -9.04 4.14
N CYS A 306 29.22 -9.31 4.57
CA CYS A 306 28.56 -8.59 5.66
C CYS A 306 29.08 -9.09 7.01
N CYS A 307 29.43 -8.18 7.91
CA CYS A 307 29.88 -8.54 9.27
C CYS A 307 28.85 -8.21 10.36
N ASP A 308 28.06 -7.15 10.21
CA ASP A 308 26.93 -6.81 11.06
C ASP A 308 25.95 -5.84 10.34
N ASP A 309 24.90 -5.39 11.04
CA ASP A 309 23.86 -4.49 10.51
C ASP A 309 24.37 -3.07 10.19
N THR A 310 25.64 -2.76 10.48
CA THR A 310 26.23 -1.43 10.33
C THR A 310 27.53 -1.40 9.50
N ALA A 311 28.12 -2.54 9.16
CA ALA A 311 29.40 -2.60 8.43
C ALA A 311 29.49 -3.78 7.44
N MET A 312 30.08 -3.52 6.28
CA MET A 312 30.41 -4.53 5.25
C MET A 312 31.87 -4.41 4.82
N TRP A 313 32.53 -5.55 4.65
CA TRP A 313 33.88 -5.58 4.09
C TRP A 313 33.82 -5.80 2.58
N ILE A 314 34.60 -4.98 1.86
CA ILE A 314 34.65 -5.02 0.40
C ILE A 314 36.08 -5.35 -0.06
N SER A 315 36.20 -6.34 -0.94
CA SER A 315 37.47 -6.65 -1.63
C SER A 315 37.50 -6.06 -3.05
N HIS A 316 38.63 -5.46 -3.43
CA HIS A 316 38.80 -4.75 -4.71
C HIS A 316 39.85 -5.46 -5.58
N GLN A 317 39.59 -5.56 -6.89
CA GLN A 317 40.37 -6.36 -7.87
C GLN A 317 41.88 -6.07 -7.93
N HIS A 318 42.33 -4.92 -7.45
CA HIS A 318 43.74 -4.49 -7.51
C HIS A 318 44.34 -4.11 -6.16
N SER A 319 43.66 -4.38 -5.03
CA SER A 319 44.25 -4.16 -3.71
C SER A 319 44.01 -5.33 -2.77
N HIS A 320 45.08 -5.89 -2.21
CA HIS A 320 45.03 -6.87 -1.11
C HIS A 320 44.67 -6.23 0.25
N LYS A 321 44.00 -5.07 0.26
CA LYS A 321 43.55 -4.38 1.47
C LYS A 321 42.03 -4.47 1.57
N LEU A 322 41.55 -4.80 2.76
CA LEU A 322 40.13 -4.83 3.12
C LEU A 322 39.73 -3.45 3.65
N TYR A 323 38.61 -2.92 3.16
CA TYR A 323 38.02 -1.67 3.63
C TYR A 323 36.75 -2.01 4.42
N LYS A 324 36.66 -1.46 5.64
CA LYS A 324 35.48 -1.58 6.52
C LYS A 324 34.50 -0.45 6.24
#